data_AF-A0A653NZJ0-F1
#
_entry.id   AF-A0A653NZJ0-F1
#
_cell.length_a   1.000
_cell.length_b   1.000
_cell.length_c   1.000
_cell.angle_alpha   90.00
_cell.angle_beta   90.00
_cell.angle_gamma   90.00
#
_symmetry.space_group_name_H-M   'P 1'
#
loop_
_entity.id
_entity.type
_entity.pdbx_description
1 polymer ?
#
loop_
_entity_poly.entity_id
_entity_poly.type
_entity_poly.pdbx_seq_one_letter_code
_entity_poly.pdbx_strand_id
1 'polypeptide(L)'
;MNRIFFRFFVLVMLSITAATFVIYFAFSRLFGDPLEDIARRQAAAQIFLLEQYVDEAPPDDWLTRLNNVRVVSKVRYDLIPLADARNALPAARRAQLDRGEIVLDPASRSFYRRVDLEGNRYIGSHEEVLHAQNLPIDINQALKMEALRYVIVAIALLVPIALWSRSHWQGLQSLSRLADEFGSGKLTARSQMKPSANIYPLAERINHMADRIEDLLEAQKSLLHSVSHELRTPIARLEFGLELLDARAKDPDLSKRIAAMEGDLRELNALVNELLDMSKLDSARNLQAEPVVLGEVLRECTEMLPPSQLALDCALDDELGELELDRRLLARAVCNLLRNAQKYAGSRILLAATRDHKGVEITVDDDGPGIPEDEREKIFDPFYRLDRSRDRATGGFGLGLSIARKAVALHGGSLRVEGSPLGGARFVIHLPA
;
A
#
# COMPACT_ATOMS: atom_id res chain seq x y z
N MET A 1 12.70 16.53 -0.02
CA MET A 1 13.43 15.38 0.56
C MET A 1 14.21 15.75 1.83
N ASN A 2 14.99 16.85 1.82
CA ASN A 2 15.90 17.21 2.93
C ASN A 2 15.22 17.42 4.30
N ARG A 3 13.98 17.92 4.36
CA ARG A 3 13.29 18.16 5.64
C ARG A 3 12.89 16.89 6.39
N ILE A 4 12.52 15.82 5.65
CA ILE A 4 12.12 14.54 6.26
C ILE A 4 13.37 13.84 6.80
N PHE A 5 14.43 13.80 5.99
CA PHE A 5 15.71 13.25 6.39
C PHE A 5 16.33 14.01 7.56
N PHE A 6 16.27 15.35 7.54
CA PHE A 6 16.75 16.17 8.65
C PHE A 6 15.93 15.95 9.93
N ARG A 7 14.59 15.87 9.86
CA ARG A 7 13.75 15.54 11.03
C ARG A 7 14.03 14.15 11.59
N PHE A 8 14.24 13.16 10.72
CA PHE A 8 14.63 11.81 11.13
C PHE A 8 16.00 11.82 11.79
N PHE A 9 16.99 12.46 11.17
CA PHE A 9 18.34 12.60 11.70
C PHE A 9 18.34 13.29 13.06
N VAL A 10 17.61 14.41 13.19
CA VAL A 10 17.45 15.12 14.46
C VAL A 10 16.77 14.23 15.49
N LEU A 11 15.68 13.54 15.15
CA LEU A 11 15.00 12.61 16.07
C LEU A 11 15.95 11.54 16.60
N VAL A 12 16.71 10.90 15.70
CA VAL A 12 17.68 9.86 16.05
C VAL A 12 18.79 10.44 16.92
N MET A 13 19.38 11.57 16.53
CA MET A 13 20.44 12.24 17.31
C MET A 13 19.96 12.71 18.69
N LEU A 14 18.74 13.26 18.79
CA LEU A 14 18.15 13.70 20.05
C LEU A 14 17.83 12.49 20.94
N SER A 15 17.34 11.39 20.36
CA SER A 15 17.09 10.14 21.09
C SER A 15 18.38 9.51 21.61
N ILE A 16 19.45 9.49 20.79
CA ILE A 16 20.78 9.01 21.21
C ILE A 16 21.35 9.90 22.31
N THR A 17 21.29 11.22 22.14
CA THR A 17 21.82 12.18 23.12
C THR A 17 21.04 12.11 24.43
N ALA A 18 19.71 12.05 24.37
CA ALA A 18 18.86 11.93 25.56
C ALA A 18 19.07 10.59 26.27
N ALA A 19 19.15 9.47 25.53
CA ALA A 19 19.46 8.18 26.11
C ALA A 19 20.83 8.21 26.81
N THR A 20 21.87 8.69 26.12
CA THR A 20 23.23 8.81 26.67
C THR A 20 23.26 9.70 27.90
N PHE A 21 22.57 10.84 27.88
CA PHE A 21 22.50 11.77 29.01
C PHE A 21 21.73 11.18 30.19
N VAL A 22 20.58 10.56 29.98
CA VAL A 22 19.80 9.92 31.05
C VAL A 22 20.60 8.79 31.68
N ILE A 23 21.28 7.97 30.88
CA ILE A 23 22.16 6.91 31.39
C ILE A 23 23.29 7.53 32.21
N TYR A 24 24.03 8.49 31.63
CA TYR A 24 25.17 9.08 32.32
C TYR A 24 24.74 9.80 33.60
N PHE A 25 23.71 10.63 33.57
CA PHE A 25 23.24 11.42 34.70
C PHE A 25 22.57 10.58 35.78
N ALA A 26 21.65 9.68 35.43
CA ALA A 26 21.00 8.82 36.42
C ALA A 26 22.02 7.89 37.08
N PHE A 27 22.94 7.34 36.30
CA PHE A 27 23.87 6.34 36.80
C PHE A 27 25.05 6.97 37.56
N SER A 28 25.65 8.07 37.07
CA SER A 28 26.71 8.78 37.80
C SER A 28 26.22 9.36 39.13
N ARG A 29 24.96 9.84 39.18
CA ARG A 29 24.36 10.41 40.39
C ARG A 29 23.95 9.36 41.42
N LEU A 30 23.70 8.11 40.99
CA LEU A 30 23.29 7.02 41.88
C LEU A 30 24.44 6.05 42.25
N PHE A 31 25.46 5.86 41.39
CA PHE A 31 26.31 4.65 41.43
C PHE A 31 27.82 4.82 41.12
N GLY A 32 28.36 5.99 40.78
CA GLY A 32 29.83 6.14 40.59
C GLY A 32 30.44 5.23 39.50
N ASP A 33 31.74 4.88 39.61
CA ASP A 33 32.36 3.82 38.81
C ASP A 33 31.81 2.46 39.29
N PRO A 34 30.96 1.78 38.51
CA PRO A 34 30.11 0.69 39.00
C PRO A 34 30.88 -0.44 39.68
N LEU A 35 32.05 -0.80 39.17
CA LEU A 35 32.83 -1.90 39.71
C LEU A 35 33.50 -1.53 41.03
N GLU A 36 34.05 -0.32 41.12
CA GLU A 36 34.74 0.14 42.33
C GLU A 36 33.75 0.54 43.43
N ASP A 37 32.61 1.15 43.08
CA ASP A 37 31.56 1.50 44.04
C ASP A 37 30.86 0.25 44.61
N ILE A 38 30.57 -0.76 43.78
CA ILE A 38 30.02 -2.04 44.26
C ILE A 38 31.05 -2.73 45.16
N ALA A 39 32.32 -2.81 44.73
CA ALA A 39 33.39 -3.39 45.53
C ALA A 39 33.57 -2.66 46.86
N ARG A 40 33.53 -1.33 46.86
CA ARG A 40 33.66 -0.50 48.07
C ARG A 40 32.46 -0.67 49.00
N ARG A 41 31.23 -0.67 48.49
CA ARG A 41 30.01 -0.90 49.30
C ARG A 41 29.98 -2.31 49.90
N GLN A 42 30.40 -3.33 49.14
CA GLN A 42 30.45 -4.72 49.62
C GLN A 42 31.64 -4.95 50.58
N ALA A 43 32.75 -4.23 50.39
CA ALA A 43 33.90 -4.22 51.31
C ALA A 43 33.66 -3.39 52.57
N ALA A 44 32.72 -2.43 52.55
CA ALA A 44 32.51 -1.46 53.62
C ALA A 44 32.32 -2.11 55.00
N ALA A 45 31.58 -3.21 55.09
CA ALA A 45 31.40 -3.93 56.36
C ALA A 45 32.73 -4.51 56.89
N GLN A 46 33.60 -4.99 56.00
CA GLN A 46 34.90 -5.55 56.35
C GLN A 46 35.91 -4.45 56.70
N ILE A 47 35.86 -3.33 55.98
CA ILE A 47 36.66 -2.13 56.25
C ILE A 47 36.25 -1.54 57.61
N PHE A 48 34.95 -1.35 57.84
CA PHE A 48 34.41 -0.85 59.10
C PHE A 48 34.78 -1.74 60.28
N LEU A 49 34.74 -3.07 60.09
CA LEU A 49 35.17 -4.01 61.13
C LEU A 49 36.66 -3.81 61.46
N LEU A 50 37.53 -3.64 60.46
CA LEU A 50 38.95 -3.36 60.72
C LEU A 50 39.14 -2.00 61.41
N GLU A 51 38.49 -0.95 60.92
CA GLU A 51 38.61 0.40 61.48
C GLU A 51 38.11 0.47 62.92
N GLN A 52 36.91 -0.05 63.20
CA GLN A 52 36.30 0.09 64.52
C GLN A 52 36.78 -0.95 65.53
N TYR A 53 37.02 -2.20 65.10
CA TYR A 53 37.36 -3.28 66.04
C TYR A 53 38.87 -3.48 66.21
N VAL A 54 39.63 -3.32 65.12
CA VAL A 54 41.07 -3.61 65.10
C VAL A 54 41.88 -2.33 65.30
N ASP A 55 41.57 -1.24 64.60
CA ASP A 55 42.40 -0.02 64.65
C ASP A 55 42.21 0.83 65.90
N GLU A 56 41.02 0.83 66.51
CA GLU A 56 40.77 1.53 67.78
C GLU A 56 41.35 0.78 69.00
N ALA A 57 41.93 -0.41 68.80
CA ALA A 57 42.51 -1.19 69.88
C ALA A 57 43.89 -0.63 70.31
N PRO A 58 44.26 -0.77 71.60
CA PRO A 58 45.62 -0.47 72.05
C PRO A 58 46.66 -1.27 71.24
N PRO A 59 47.88 -0.73 71.02
CA PRO A 59 48.93 -1.39 70.23
C PRO A 59 49.20 -2.84 70.65
N ASP A 60 49.22 -3.10 71.97
CA ASP A 60 49.47 -4.43 72.54
C ASP A 60 48.40 -5.48 72.19
N ASP A 61 47.17 -5.05 71.92
CA ASP A 61 46.03 -5.93 71.61
C ASP A 61 45.76 -6.03 70.09
N TRP A 62 46.44 -5.24 69.27
CA TRP A 62 46.14 -5.08 67.85
C TRP A 62 46.23 -6.40 67.07
N LEU A 63 47.35 -7.12 67.24
CA LEU A 63 47.58 -8.41 66.58
C LEU A 63 46.59 -9.48 67.05
N THR A 64 46.24 -9.48 68.33
CA THR A 64 45.27 -10.42 68.92
C THR A 64 43.89 -10.20 68.30
N ARG A 65 43.45 -8.95 68.17
CA ARG A 65 42.17 -8.64 67.53
C ARG A 65 42.17 -8.94 66.04
N LEU A 66 43.23 -8.63 65.32
CA LEU A 66 43.35 -9.01 63.91
C LEU A 66 43.25 -10.53 63.73
N ASN A 67 43.90 -11.32 64.59
CA ASN A 67 43.81 -12.77 64.55
C ASN A 67 42.38 -13.28 64.83
N ASN A 68 41.65 -12.66 65.75
CA ASN A 68 40.23 -12.99 65.97
C ASN A 68 39.39 -12.72 64.71
N VAL A 69 39.64 -11.61 64.02
CA VAL A 69 38.98 -11.31 62.74
C VAL A 69 39.33 -12.34 61.67
N ARG A 70 40.59 -12.79 61.60
CA ARG A 70 41.04 -13.85 60.67
C ARG A 70 40.34 -15.19 60.89
N VAL A 71 39.98 -15.49 62.14
CA VAL A 71 39.29 -16.75 62.49
C VAL A 71 37.79 -16.69 62.17
N VAL A 72 37.16 -15.54 62.41
CA VAL A 72 35.69 -15.40 62.31
C VAL A 72 35.24 -14.95 60.91
N SER A 73 36.08 -14.20 60.18
CA SER A 73 35.73 -13.68 58.86
C SER A 73 35.94 -14.74 57.77
N LYS A 74 35.07 -14.71 56.75
CA LYS A 74 35.25 -15.49 55.52
C LYS A 74 36.28 -14.86 54.58
N VAL A 75 36.66 -13.61 54.84
CA VAL A 75 37.70 -12.88 54.11
C VAL A 75 39.05 -13.25 54.70
N ARG A 76 40.00 -13.58 53.84
CA ARG A 76 41.35 -13.94 54.27
C ARG A 76 42.18 -12.67 54.41
N TYR A 77 42.65 -12.38 55.62
CA TYR A 77 43.56 -11.26 55.87
C TYR A 77 44.97 -11.77 56.07
N ASP A 78 45.89 -11.31 55.23
CA ASP A 78 47.32 -11.58 55.35
C ASP A 78 48.09 -10.27 55.42
N LEU A 79 49.16 -10.27 56.21
CA LEU A 79 50.13 -9.19 56.27
C LEU A 79 51.23 -9.49 55.24
N ILE A 80 51.44 -8.57 54.31
CA ILE A 80 52.46 -8.68 53.27
C ILE A 80 53.40 -7.48 53.32
N PRO A 81 54.67 -7.63 52.91
CA PRO A 81 55.59 -6.51 52.79
C PRO A 81 55.07 -5.44 51.83
N LEU A 82 55.27 -4.16 52.16
CA LEU A 82 54.87 -3.02 51.33
C LEU A 82 55.49 -3.06 49.93
N ALA A 83 56.71 -3.60 49.81
CA ALA A 83 57.38 -3.81 48.53
C ALA A 83 56.58 -4.75 47.60
N ASP A 84 56.05 -5.84 48.15
CA ASP A 84 55.28 -6.83 47.40
C ASP A 84 53.92 -6.26 46.98
N ALA A 85 53.27 -5.50 47.86
CA ALA A 85 52.02 -4.79 47.54
C ALA A 85 52.22 -3.75 46.43
N ARG A 86 53.33 -2.99 46.46
CA ARG A 86 53.67 -2.02 45.40
C ARG A 86 53.93 -2.70 44.06
N ASN A 87 54.53 -3.88 44.06
CA ASN A 87 54.79 -4.65 42.84
C ASN A 87 53.49 -5.20 42.23
N ALA A 88 52.53 -5.61 43.06
CA ALA A 88 51.23 -6.12 42.62
C ALA A 88 50.31 -5.04 42.04
N LEU A 89 50.47 -3.78 42.44
CA LEU A 89 49.56 -2.69 42.05
C LEU A 89 50.07 -1.85 40.85
N PRO A 90 49.18 -1.37 39.96
CA PRO A 90 49.51 -0.39 38.92
C PRO A 90 50.01 0.95 39.48
N ALA A 91 50.84 1.66 38.72
CA ALA A 91 51.51 2.89 39.17
C ALA A 91 50.57 3.97 39.73
N ALA A 92 49.38 4.14 39.14
CA ALA A 92 48.38 5.11 39.60
C ALA A 92 47.85 4.80 41.03
N ARG A 93 47.74 3.51 41.38
CA ARG A 93 47.20 3.05 42.67
C ARG A 93 48.27 2.95 43.76
N ARG A 94 49.56 2.83 43.40
CA ARG A 94 50.68 2.87 44.35
C ARG A 94 50.67 4.16 45.17
N ALA A 95 50.46 5.29 44.50
CA ALA A 95 50.41 6.59 45.15
C ALA A 95 49.26 6.72 46.17
N GLN A 96 48.13 6.04 45.94
CA GLN A 96 47.02 5.99 46.89
C GLN A 96 47.39 5.16 48.12
N LEU A 97 47.96 3.97 47.91
CA LEU A 97 48.41 3.10 48.99
C LEU A 97 49.47 3.79 49.87
N ASP A 98 50.41 4.50 49.25
CA ASP A 98 51.48 5.22 49.96
C ASP A 98 50.95 6.33 50.87
N ARG A 99 49.83 6.97 50.50
CA ARG A 99 49.10 7.96 51.31
C ARG A 99 48.27 7.33 52.44
N GLY A 100 48.24 6.01 52.55
CA GLY A 100 47.44 5.29 53.55
C GLY A 100 45.97 5.11 53.14
N GLU A 101 45.62 5.39 51.89
CA GLU A 101 44.27 5.14 51.37
C GLU A 101 44.06 3.63 51.15
N ILE A 102 42.81 3.17 51.28
CA ILE A 102 42.42 1.80 50.96
C ILE A 102 42.33 1.65 49.44
N VAL A 103 43.14 0.75 48.88
CA VAL A 103 43.15 0.46 47.44
C VAL A 103 42.39 -0.83 47.19
N LEU A 104 41.22 -0.72 46.55
CA LEU A 104 40.42 -1.86 46.12
C LEU A 104 40.92 -2.40 44.78
N ASP A 105 41.00 -3.72 44.67
CA ASP A 105 41.20 -4.44 43.42
C ASP A 105 39.98 -5.35 43.15
N PRO A 106 38.97 -4.85 42.41
CA PRO A 106 37.76 -5.62 42.11
C PRO A 106 38.03 -6.88 41.28
N ALA A 107 39.11 -6.92 40.49
CA ALA A 107 39.43 -8.03 39.59
C ALA A 107 39.91 -9.26 40.38
N SER A 108 40.78 -9.05 41.37
CA SER A 108 41.26 -10.08 42.30
C SER A 108 40.32 -10.33 43.48
N ARG A 109 39.25 -9.53 43.61
CA ARG A 109 38.38 -9.48 44.79
C ARG A 109 39.18 -9.27 46.08
N SER A 110 40.12 -8.32 46.04
CA SER A 110 40.97 -7.98 47.18
C SER A 110 41.01 -6.48 47.48
N PHE A 111 41.50 -6.11 48.66
CA PHE A 111 41.94 -4.75 48.93
C PHE A 111 43.25 -4.73 49.69
N TYR A 112 43.99 -3.64 49.49
CA TYR A 112 45.27 -3.36 50.14
C TYR A 112 45.12 -2.14 51.00
N ARG A 113 45.63 -2.21 52.23
CA ARG A 113 45.62 -1.10 53.18
C ARG A 113 46.89 -1.12 54.01
N ARG A 114 47.54 0.03 54.20
CA ARG A 114 48.70 0.11 55.11
C ARG A 114 48.27 -0.19 56.54
N VAL A 115 49.10 -0.94 57.27
CA VAL A 115 48.85 -1.24 58.69
C VAL A 115 48.95 0.04 59.52
N ASP A 116 50.04 0.78 59.37
CA ASP A 116 50.16 2.16 59.82
C ASP A 116 51.15 2.94 58.94
N LEU A 117 51.21 4.25 59.14
CA LEU A 117 52.16 5.13 58.45
C LEU A 117 53.44 5.35 59.27
N GLU A 118 53.31 5.33 60.61
CA GLU A 118 54.34 5.80 61.55
C GLU A 118 55.00 4.67 62.36
N GLY A 119 54.53 3.41 62.25
CA GLY A 119 55.10 2.29 63.00
C GLY A 119 54.64 2.18 64.45
N ASN A 120 53.54 2.83 64.83
CA ASN A 120 53.07 2.95 66.20
C ASN A 120 52.30 1.70 66.70
N ARG A 121 51.96 0.75 65.83
CA ARG A 121 51.20 -0.45 66.21
C ARG A 121 52.08 -1.55 66.77
N TYR A 122 53.17 -1.90 66.07
CA TYR A 122 54.19 -2.82 66.55
C TYR A 122 55.49 -2.62 65.76
N ILE A 123 56.59 -3.23 66.21
CA ILE A 123 57.90 -3.08 65.56
C ILE A 123 57.81 -3.60 64.12
N GLY A 124 58.03 -2.70 63.14
CA GLY A 124 58.00 -3.02 61.70
C GLY A 124 56.66 -2.79 61.00
N SER A 125 55.60 -2.36 61.70
CA SER A 125 54.26 -2.21 61.14
C SER A 125 54.17 -1.18 59.98
N HIS A 126 55.10 -0.24 59.89
CA HIS A 126 55.15 0.77 58.83
C HIS A 126 55.55 0.20 57.45
N GLU A 127 56.20 -0.96 57.43
CA GLU A 127 56.60 -1.68 56.20
C GLU A 127 55.59 -2.77 55.79
N GLU A 128 54.47 -2.90 56.51
CA GLU A 128 53.47 -3.92 56.25
C GLU A 128 52.16 -3.38 55.67
N VAL A 129 51.55 -4.19 54.81
CA VAL A 129 50.26 -3.94 54.17
C VAL A 129 49.33 -5.08 54.52
N LEU A 130 48.15 -4.73 55.02
CA LEU A 130 47.05 -5.65 55.17
C LEU A 130 46.43 -5.92 53.80
N HIS A 131 46.51 -7.17 53.37
CA HIS A 131 45.91 -7.66 52.14
C HIS A 131 44.71 -8.55 52.47
N ALA A 132 43.52 -8.05 52.16
CA ALA A 132 42.28 -8.80 52.33
C ALA A 132 41.90 -9.47 51.01
N GLN A 133 41.73 -10.79 51.00
CA GLN A 133 41.42 -11.62 49.84
C GLN A 133 40.08 -12.35 50.01
N ASN A 134 39.49 -12.81 48.90
CA ASN A 134 38.17 -13.47 48.86
C ASN A 134 37.04 -12.56 49.34
N LEU A 135 37.05 -11.28 48.93
CA LEU A 135 35.89 -10.44 49.18
C LEU A 135 34.65 -11.01 48.49
N PRO A 136 33.46 -10.94 49.13
CA PRO A 136 32.20 -11.43 48.58
C PRO A 136 31.66 -10.47 47.52
N ILE A 137 32.38 -10.33 46.39
CA ILE A 137 32.00 -9.47 45.27
C ILE A 137 31.19 -10.27 44.24
N ASP A 138 29.93 -9.88 44.02
CA ASP A 138 29.03 -10.53 43.06
C ASP A 138 29.13 -9.91 41.65
N ILE A 139 30.02 -10.46 40.84
CA ILE A 139 30.27 -10.04 39.45
C ILE A 139 29.04 -10.31 38.55
N ASN A 140 28.25 -11.35 38.84
CA ASN A 140 27.08 -11.69 38.02
C ASN A 140 25.99 -10.63 38.15
N GLN A 141 25.84 -10.06 39.35
CA GLN A 141 24.92 -8.94 39.56
C GLN A 141 25.39 -7.70 38.78
N ALA A 142 26.69 -7.41 38.76
CA ALA A 142 27.25 -6.31 37.98
C ALA A 142 26.99 -6.46 36.46
N LEU A 143 27.24 -7.65 35.91
CA LEU A 143 26.98 -7.95 34.48
C LEU A 143 25.48 -7.85 34.12
N LYS A 144 24.58 -8.34 34.99
CA LYS A 144 23.12 -8.21 34.77
C LYS A 144 22.66 -6.76 34.71
N MET A 145 23.26 -5.90 35.54
CA MET A 145 22.96 -4.46 35.53
C MET A 145 23.45 -3.79 34.25
N GLU A 146 24.62 -4.18 33.72
CA GLU A 146 25.09 -3.68 32.43
C GLU A 146 24.23 -4.16 31.25
N ALA A 147 23.78 -5.42 31.25
CA ALA A 147 22.87 -5.92 30.24
C ALA A 147 21.54 -5.14 30.25
N LEU A 148 20.98 -4.90 31.45
CA LEU A 148 19.76 -4.11 31.61
C LEU A 148 19.94 -2.68 31.08
N ARG A 149 21.11 -2.06 31.28
CA ARG A 149 21.46 -0.75 30.72
C ARG A 149 21.32 -0.76 29.20
N TYR A 150 21.97 -1.70 28.51
CA TYR A 150 21.93 -1.76 27.04
C TYR A 150 20.52 -2.02 26.50
N VAL A 151 19.72 -2.82 27.19
CA VAL A 151 18.31 -3.06 26.82
C VAL A 151 17.49 -1.78 26.92
N ILE A 152 17.64 -1.00 27.99
CA ILE A 152 16.94 0.28 28.15
C ILE A 152 17.32 1.25 27.03
N VAL A 153 18.61 1.31 26.64
CA VAL A 153 19.07 2.14 25.51
C VAL A 153 18.41 1.70 24.21
N ALA A 154 18.42 0.39 23.94
CA ALA A 154 17.88 -0.16 22.70
C ALA A 154 16.39 0.17 22.57
N ILE A 155 15.62 0.02 23.65
CA ILE A 155 14.18 0.36 23.66
C ILE A 155 13.96 1.87 23.46
N ALA A 156 14.74 2.71 24.15
CA ALA A 156 14.64 4.16 24.03
C ALA A 156 14.93 4.66 22.60
N LEU A 157 15.77 3.94 21.84
CA LEU A 157 16.04 4.23 20.43
C LEU A 157 15.00 3.62 19.48
N LEU A 158 14.58 2.38 19.73
CA LEU A 158 13.67 1.64 18.84
C LEU A 158 12.27 2.21 18.84
N VAL A 159 11.73 2.63 19.99
CA VAL A 159 10.33 3.10 20.07
C VAL A 159 10.08 4.36 19.24
N PRO A 160 10.87 5.44 19.34
CA PRO A 160 10.70 6.62 18.48
C PRO A 160 10.84 6.31 17.00
N ILE A 161 11.81 5.47 16.62
CA ILE A 161 12.04 5.06 15.23
C ILE A 161 10.85 4.27 14.69
N ALA A 162 10.33 3.32 15.47
CA ALA A 162 9.18 2.51 15.10
C ALA A 162 7.90 3.36 14.94
N LEU A 163 7.65 4.29 15.87
CA LEU A 163 6.51 5.21 15.80
C LEU A 163 6.61 6.13 14.58
N TRP A 164 7.79 6.69 14.31
CA TRP A 164 8.04 7.53 13.15
C TRP A 164 7.86 6.75 11.84
N SER A 165 8.42 5.53 11.76
CA SER A 165 8.30 4.65 10.59
C SER A 165 6.85 4.25 10.33
N ARG A 166 6.12 3.83 11.38
CA ARG A 166 4.70 3.46 11.28
C ARG A 166 3.84 4.62 10.77
N SER A 167 4.04 5.82 11.29
CA SER A 167 3.30 7.01 10.85
C SER A 167 3.53 7.31 9.36
N HIS A 168 4.77 7.14 8.86
CA HIS A 168 5.10 7.38 7.46
C HIS A 168 4.53 6.31 6.53
N TRP A 169 4.62 5.03 6.93
CA TRP A 169 4.11 3.89 6.19
C TRP A 169 2.59 3.98 5.99
N GLN A 170 1.85 4.37 7.02
CA GLN A 170 0.40 4.58 6.93
C GLN A 170 0.03 5.69 5.92
N GLY A 171 0.80 6.78 5.90
CA GLY A 171 0.61 7.86 4.92
C GLY A 171 0.82 7.39 3.48
N LEU A 172 1.88 6.62 3.22
CA LEU A 172 2.13 6.01 1.91
C LEU A 172 1.02 5.04 1.49
N GLN A 173 0.57 4.16 2.39
CA GLN A 173 -0.53 3.24 2.11
C GLN A 173 -1.83 3.98 1.77
N SER A 174 -2.13 5.09 2.44
CA SER A 174 -3.32 5.89 2.11
C SER A 174 -3.26 6.48 0.70
N LEU A 175 -2.09 6.93 0.25
CA LEU A 175 -1.90 7.45 -1.11
C LEU A 175 -1.93 6.34 -2.16
N SER A 176 -1.41 5.15 -1.84
CA SER A 176 -1.52 3.98 -2.71
C SER A 176 -2.99 3.60 -2.93
N ARG A 177 -3.78 3.49 -1.85
CA ARG A 177 -5.21 3.18 -1.95
C ARG A 177 -5.96 4.23 -2.74
N LEU A 178 -5.62 5.50 -2.57
CA LEU A 178 -6.20 6.58 -3.37
C LEU A 178 -5.92 6.40 -4.86
N ALA A 179 -4.68 6.03 -5.22
CA ALA A 179 -4.31 5.76 -6.60
C ALA A 179 -5.05 4.53 -7.17
N ASP A 180 -5.19 3.46 -6.38
CA ASP A 180 -5.94 2.26 -6.77
C ASP A 180 -7.43 2.57 -6.95
N GLU A 181 -8.04 3.32 -6.04
CA GLU A 181 -9.44 3.77 -6.13
C GLU A 181 -9.66 4.66 -7.36
N PHE A 182 -8.77 5.63 -7.58
CA PHE A 182 -8.83 6.49 -8.76
C PHE A 182 -8.68 5.69 -10.05
N GLY A 183 -7.73 4.74 -10.09
CA GLY A 183 -7.50 3.82 -11.20
C GLY A 183 -8.67 2.87 -11.47
N SER A 184 -9.45 2.52 -10.44
CA SER A 184 -10.67 1.72 -10.56
C SER A 184 -11.90 2.51 -11.04
N GLY A 185 -11.75 3.81 -11.34
CA GLY A 185 -12.81 4.67 -11.87
C GLY A 185 -13.50 5.58 -10.86
N LYS A 186 -13.11 5.56 -9.57
CA LYS A 186 -13.62 6.51 -8.56
C LYS A 186 -12.88 7.85 -8.64
N LEU A 187 -13.21 8.62 -9.68
CA LEU A 187 -12.52 9.89 -10.00
C LEU A 187 -12.68 10.99 -8.95
N THR A 188 -13.66 10.89 -8.04
CA THR A 188 -13.89 11.85 -6.95
C THR A 188 -13.06 11.56 -5.69
N ALA A 189 -12.33 10.45 -5.66
CA ALA A 189 -11.52 10.08 -4.50
C ALA A 189 -10.41 11.13 -4.27
N ARG A 190 -10.22 11.56 -3.02
CA ARG A 190 -9.19 12.54 -2.63
C ARG A 190 -8.54 12.14 -1.31
N SER A 191 -7.26 12.49 -1.17
CA SER A 191 -6.56 12.34 0.10
C SER A 191 -7.10 13.33 1.12
N GLN A 192 -7.52 12.82 2.29
CA GLN A 192 -7.91 13.63 3.46
C GLN A 192 -6.75 13.83 4.44
N MET A 193 -5.50 13.73 3.95
CA MET A 193 -4.31 13.86 4.79
C MET A 193 -4.24 15.26 5.41
N LYS A 194 -3.96 15.33 6.72
CA LYS A 194 -3.85 16.61 7.45
C LYS A 194 -2.61 17.41 6.97
N PRO A 195 -2.67 18.75 6.95
CA PRO A 195 -1.52 19.61 6.63
C PRO A 195 -0.28 19.39 7.50
N SER A 196 -0.46 18.88 8.73
CA SER A 196 0.65 18.56 9.64
C SER A 196 1.42 17.31 9.26
N ALA A 197 0.93 16.49 8.32
CA ALA A 197 1.59 15.28 7.88
C ALA A 197 2.81 15.59 7.01
N ASN A 198 3.91 14.84 7.21
CA ASN A 198 5.16 15.07 6.47
C ASN A 198 5.03 14.87 4.95
N ILE A 199 4.07 14.05 4.50
CA ILE A 199 3.83 13.72 3.08
C ILE A 199 2.69 14.59 2.50
N TYR A 200 2.11 15.52 3.27
CA TYR A 200 1.01 16.37 2.82
C TYR A 200 1.27 17.07 1.47
N PRO A 201 2.45 17.66 1.19
CA PRO A 201 2.69 18.31 -0.11
C PRO A 201 2.61 17.35 -1.31
N LEU A 202 2.87 16.06 -1.11
CA LEU A 202 2.69 15.05 -2.15
C LEU A 202 1.20 14.69 -2.30
N ALA A 203 0.50 14.53 -1.17
CA ALA A 203 -0.94 14.31 -1.17
C ALA A 203 -1.70 15.43 -1.89
N GLU A 204 -1.34 16.69 -1.64
CA GLU A 204 -1.91 17.87 -2.28
C GLU A 204 -1.64 17.89 -3.79
N ARG A 205 -0.43 17.54 -4.23
CA ARG A 205 -0.11 17.41 -5.67
C ARG A 205 -0.92 16.31 -6.35
N ILE A 206 -1.13 15.18 -5.67
CA ILE A 206 -1.97 14.09 -6.19
C ILE A 206 -3.43 14.56 -6.27
N ASN A 207 -3.94 15.27 -5.27
CA ASN A 207 -5.29 15.83 -5.31
C ASN A 207 -5.46 16.81 -6.48
N HIS A 208 -4.52 17.74 -6.69
CA HIS A 208 -4.56 18.66 -7.83
C HIS A 208 -4.49 17.95 -9.19
N MET A 209 -3.72 16.87 -9.29
CA MET A 209 -3.68 16.05 -10.49
C MET A 209 -5.04 15.37 -10.73
N ALA A 210 -5.65 14.82 -9.67
CA ALA A 210 -6.98 14.21 -9.72
C ALA A 210 -8.06 15.22 -10.14
N ASP A 211 -8.04 16.43 -9.56
CA ASP A 211 -8.94 17.54 -9.94
C ASP A 211 -8.81 17.87 -11.43
N ARG A 212 -7.57 18.03 -11.91
CA ARG A 212 -7.35 18.38 -13.32
C ARG A 212 -7.77 17.29 -14.30
N ILE A 213 -7.61 16.02 -13.92
CA ILE A 213 -8.10 14.89 -14.72
C ILE A 213 -9.63 14.87 -14.73
N GLU A 214 -10.26 15.07 -13.58
CA GLU A 214 -11.72 15.14 -13.48
C GLU A 214 -12.29 16.28 -14.33
N ASP A 215 -11.72 17.48 -14.22
CA ASP A 215 -12.09 18.65 -15.05
C ASP A 215 -11.95 18.37 -16.56
N LEU A 216 -10.86 17.70 -16.98
CA LEU A 216 -10.63 17.35 -18.38
C LEU A 216 -11.68 16.36 -18.89
N LEU A 217 -12.03 15.36 -18.09
CA LEU A 217 -13.05 14.38 -18.45
C LEU A 217 -14.45 15.02 -18.51
N GLU A 218 -14.77 15.90 -17.58
CA GLU A 218 -16.04 16.65 -17.59
C GLU A 218 -16.12 17.62 -18.78
N ALA A 219 -15.03 18.31 -19.09
CA ALA A 219 -14.94 19.18 -20.27
C ALA A 219 -15.10 18.39 -21.58
N GLN A 220 -14.45 17.22 -21.69
CA GLN A 220 -14.60 16.32 -22.84
C GLN A 220 -16.06 15.89 -23.01
N LYS A 221 -16.73 15.51 -21.91
CA LYS A 221 -18.15 15.13 -21.92
C LYS A 221 -19.05 16.29 -22.36
N SER A 222 -18.84 17.49 -21.81
CA SER A 222 -19.61 18.69 -22.16
C SER A 222 -19.43 19.06 -23.63
N LEU A 223 -18.22 18.94 -24.17
CA LEU A 223 -17.92 19.16 -25.57
C LEU A 223 -18.65 18.16 -26.46
N LEU A 224 -18.58 16.86 -26.17
CA LEU A 224 -19.27 15.82 -26.95
C LEU A 224 -20.79 16.04 -26.97
N HIS A 225 -21.37 16.43 -25.83
CA HIS A 225 -22.80 16.76 -25.75
C HIS A 225 -23.15 17.99 -26.61
N SER A 226 -22.37 19.06 -26.49
CA SER A 226 -22.59 20.33 -27.21
C SER A 226 -22.44 20.14 -28.73
N VAL A 227 -21.36 19.50 -29.18
CA VAL A 227 -21.10 19.22 -30.60
C VAL A 227 -22.27 18.47 -31.23
N SER A 228 -22.86 17.53 -30.50
CA SER A 228 -23.95 16.72 -31.03
C SER A 228 -25.26 17.49 -31.18
N HIS A 229 -25.55 18.39 -30.25
CA HIS A 229 -26.67 19.31 -30.38
C HIS A 229 -26.49 20.26 -31.58
N GLU A 230 -25.28 20.80 -31.73
CA GLU A 230 -24.93 21.70 -32.83
C GLU A 230 -24.93 20.99 -34.19
N LEU A 231 -24.64 19.67 -34.25
CA LEU A 231 -24.71 18.88 -35.48
C LEU A 231 -26.14 18.45 -35.86
N ARG A 232 -27.02 18.20 -34.90
CA ARG A 232 -28.40 17.75 -35.20
C ARG A 232 -29.21 18.80 -35.95
N THR A 233 -29.02 20.08 -35.62
CA THR A 233 -29.73 21.20 -36.25
C THR A 233 -29.44 21.37 -37.76
N PRO A 234 -28.17 21.43 -38.21
CA PRO A 234 -27.85 21.51 -39.63
C PRO A 234 -28.23 20.23 -40.39
N ILE A 235 -28.15 19.05 -39.76
CA ILE A 235 -28.63 17.78 -40.36
C ILE A 235 -30.13 17.88 -40.67
N ALA A 236 -30.95 18.26 -39.68
CA ALA A 236 -32.40 18.39 -39.88
C ALA A 236 -32.75 19.43 -40.96
N ARG A 237 -31.97 20.51 -41.07
CA ARG A 237 -32.14 21.51 -42.14
C ARG A 237 -31.79 20.95 -43.53
N LEU A 238 -30.76 20.11 -43.63
CA LEU A 238 -30.40 19.44 -44.87
C LEU A 238 -31.45 18.39 -45.25
N GLU A 239 -31.96 17.61 -44.28
CA GLU A 239 -33.05 16.65 -44.49
C GLU A 239 -34.29 17.35 -45.09
N PHE A 240 -34.74 18.46 -44.47
CA PHE A 240 -35.85 19.25 -44.99
C PHE A 240 -35.58 19.85 -46.37
N GLY A 241 -34.35 20.31 -46.62
CA GLY A 241 -33.95 20.85 -47.91
C GLY A 241 -33.99 19.80 -49.02
N LEU A 242 -33.57 18.56 -48.73
CA LEU A 242 -33.66 17.45 -49.66
C LEU A 242 -35.12 17.02 -49.91
N GLU A 243 -35.94 16.96 -48.86
CA GLU A 243 -37.37 16.61 -48.99
C GLU A 243 -38.12 17.62 -49.90
N LEU A 244 -37.81 18.91 -49.78
CA LEU A 244 -38.34 19.96 -50.67
C LEU A 244 -37.83 19.85 -52.12
N LEU A 245 -36.59 19.40 -52.30
CA LEU A 245 -36.01 19.18 -53.62
C LEU A 245 -36.60 17.94 -54.29
N ASP A 246 -36.81 16.86 -53.55
CA ASP A 246 -37.41 15.63 -54.05
C ASP A 246 -38.85 15.88 -54.52
N ALA A 247 -39.63 16.61 -53.72
CA ALA A 247 -41.01 17.01 -54.07
C ALA A 247 -41.11 17.85 -55.36
N ARG A 248 -40.00 18.46 -55.82
CA ARG A 248 -39.95 19.28 -57.05
C ARG A 248 -39.16 18.63 -58.19
N ALA A 249 -38.50 17.51 -57.93
CA ALA A 249 -37.68 16.83 -58.92
C ALA A 249 -38.57 16.20 -60.00
N LYS A 250 -38.34 16.59 -61.26
CA LYS A 250 -39.02 16.04 -62.44
C LYS A 250 -38.12 15.12 -63.28
N ASP A 251 -36.82 15.19 -63.03
CA ASP A 251 -35.80 14.40 -63.72
C ASP A 251 -35.45 13.16 -62.89
N PRO A 252 -35.61 11.94 -63.45
CA PRO A 252 -35.26 10.69 -62.76
C PRO A 252 -33.82 10.62 -62.25
N ASP A 253 -32.86 11.25 -62.95
CA ASP A 253 -31.46 11.25 -62.50
C ASP A 253 -31.21 12.20 -61.34
N LEU A 254 -32.00 13.29 -61.24
CA LEU A 254 -31.97 14.20 -60.10
C LEU A 254 -32.59 13.55 -58.86
N SER A 255 -33.74 12.88 -58.99
CA SER A 255 -34.35 12.13 -57.88
C SER A 255 -33.43 11.03 -57.34
N LYS A 256 -32.72 10.30 -58.21
CA LYS A 256 -31.70 9.32 -57.75
C LYS A 256 -30.57 9.97 -56.95
N ARG A 257 -30.10 11.15 -57.37
CA ARG A 257 -29.06 11.89 -56.63
C ARG A 257 -29.57 12.41 -55.29
N ILE A 258 -30.81 12.88 -55.23
CA ILE A 258 -31.45 13.32 -53.98
C ILE A 258 -31.60 12.16 -53.00
N ALA A 259 -32.14 11.01 -53.46
CA ALA A 259 -32.25 9.81 -52.66
C ALA A 259 -30.89 9.30 -52.13
N ALA A 260 -29.81 9.46 -52.91
CA ALA A 260 -28.45 9.15 -52.46
C ALA A 260 -28.00 10.11 -51.34
N MET A 261 -28.22 11.42 -51.48
CA MET A 261 -27.89 12.42 -50.45
C MET A 261 -28.72 12.23 -49.16
N GLU A 262 -29.98 11.81 -49.28
CA GLU A 262 -30.82 11.44 -48.12
C GLU A 262 -30.30 10.17 -47.43
N GLY A 263 -29.73 9.24 -48.19
CA GLY A 263 -28.97 8.10 -47.66
C GLY A 263 -27.78 8.56 -46.82
N ASP A 264 -26.94 9.43 -47.39
CA ASP A 264 -25.75 9.97 -46.73
C ASP A 264 -26.10 10.75 -45.44
N LEU A 265 -27.19 11.52 -45.44
CA LEU A 265 -27.66 12.23 -44.25
C LEU A 265 -28.16 11.29 -43.15
N ARG A 266 -28.90 10.24 -43.52
CA ARG A 266 -29.34 9.22 -42.56
C ARG A 266 -28.15 8.49 -41.94
N GLU A 267 -27.15 8.18 -42.75
CA GLU A 267 -25.89 7.60 -42.29
C GLU A 267 -25.20 8.57 -41.31
N LEU A 268 -25.04 9.85 -41.65
CA LEU A 268 -24.42 10.85 -40.77
C LEU A 268 -25.19 11.04 -39.45
N ASN A 269 -26.52 11.04 -39.50
CA ASN A 269 -27.36 11.12 -38.30
C ASN A 269 -27.17 9.87 -37.40
N ALA A 270 -27.08 8.68 -38.00
CA ALA A 270 -26.77 7.45 -37.27
C ALA A 270 -25.39 7.51 -36.60
N LEU A 271 -24.34 8.02 -37.28
CA LEU A 271 -23.01 8.23 -36.70
C LEU A 271 -23.07 9.12 -35.45
N VAL A 272 -23.72 10.27 -35.58
CA VAL A 272 -23.81 11.26 -34.50
C VAL A 272 -24.52 10.66 -33.29
N ASN A 273 -25.60 9.91 -33.52
CA ASN A 273 -26.32 9.23 -32.45
C ASN A 273 -25.49 8.10 -31.81
N GLU A 274 -24.76 7.29 -32.59
CA GLU A 274 -23.86 6.26 -32.04
C GLU A 274 -22.72 6.85 -31.20
N LEU A 275 -22.12 7.96 -31.64
CA LEU A 275 -21.05 8.65 -30.94
C LEU A 275 -21.53 9.29 -29.64
N LEU A 276 -22.69 9.95 -29.68
CA LEU A 276 -23.39 10.47 -28.50
C LEU A 276 -23.63 9.39 -27.46
N ASP A 277 -24.11 8.27 -27.95
CA ASP A 277 -24.48 7.16 -27.10
C ASP A 277 -23.26 6.50 -26.46
N MET A 278 -22.13 6.42 -27.16
CA MET A 278 -20.86 5.99 -26.59
C MET A 278 -20.42 6.95 -25.46
N SER A 279 -20.56 8.27 -25.68
CA SER A 279 -20.26 9.29 -24.67
C SER A 279 -21.17 9.21 -23.43
N LYS A 280 -22.45 8.87 -23.63
CA LYS A 280 -23.37 8.62 -22.50
C LYS A 280 -22.96 7.39 -21.70
N LEU A 281 -22.47 6.33 -22.34
CA LEU A 281 -21.93 5.15 -21.66
C LEU A 281 -20.63 5.44 -20.92
N ASP A 282 -19.76 6.32 -21.42
CA ASP A 282 -18.59 6.83 -20.67
C ASP A 282 -19.01 7.54 -19.37
N SER A 283 -20.20 8.13 -19.38
CA SER A 283 -20.69 9.00 -18.30
C SER A 283 -21.59 8.29 -17.29
N ALA A 284 -22.11 7.10 -17.62
CA ALA A 284 -23.04 6.35 -16.80
C ALA A 284 -22.29 5.75 -15.60
N ARG A 285 -22.22 6.50 -14.49
CA ARG A 285 -21.61 6.03 -13.23
C ARG A 285 -22.51 5.06 -12.45
N ASN A 286 -23.81 5.05 -12.72
CA ASN A 286 -24.80 4.21 -12.04
C ASN A 286 -25.65 3.48 -13.08
N LEU A 287 -25.66 2.15 -13.04
CA LEU A 287 -26.71 1.37 -13.71
C LEU A 287 -28.03 1.62 -13.00
N GLN A 288 -29.10 1.76 -13.78
CA GLN A 288 -30.45 1.63 -13.24
C GLN A 288 -30.80 0.14 -13.25
N ALA A 289 -30.16 -0.61 -12.35
CA ALA A 289 -30.45 -2.02 -12.19
C ALA A 289 -31.87 -2.17 -11.64
N GLU A 290 -32.68 -2.95 -12.36
CA GLU A 290 -34.01 -3.37 -11.95
C GLU A 290 -34.15 -4.87 -12.22
N PRO A 291 -35.05 -5.59 -11.53
CA PRO A 291 -35.40 -6.96 -11.87
C PRO A 291 -35.95 -7.02 -13.30
N VAL A 292 -35.24 -7.72 -14.19
CA VAL A 292 -35.63 -7.87 -15.60
C VAL A 292 -35.77 -9.33 -15.96
N VAL A 293 -36.92 -9.70 -16.53
CA VAL A 293 -37.16 -11.00 -17.15
C VAL A 293 -36.39 -11.07 -18.46
N LEU A 294 -35.23 -11.76 -18.44
CA LEU A 294 -34.28 -11.72 -19.55
C LEU A 294 -34.87 -12.23 -20.87
N GLY A 295 -35.67 -13.29 -20.81
CA GLY A 295 -36.28 -13.89 -22.00
C GLY A 295 -37.19 -12.91 -22.76
N GLU A 296 -37.88 -12.00 -22.06
CA GLU A 296 -38.73 -10.98 -22.71
C GLU A 296 -37.89 -9.98 -23.49
N VAL A 297 -36.82 -9.46 -22.88
CA VAL A 297 -35.92 -8.49 -23.52
C VAL A 297 -35.26 -9.08 -24.77
N LEU A 298 -34.82 -10.34 -24.70
CA LEU A 298 -34.20 -11.01 -25.84
C LEU A 298 -35.18 -11.20 -27.01
N ARG A 299 -36.44 -11.57 -26.73
CA ARG A 299 -37.49 -11.65 -27.76
C ARG A 299 -37.79 -10.29 -28.36
N GLU A 300 -37.94 -9.25 -27.54
CA GLU A 300 -38.13 -7.88 -28.04
C GLU A 300 -36.98 -7.43 -28.95
N CYS A 301 -35.73 -7.77 -28.62
CA CYS A 301 -34.58 -7.46 -29.47
C CYS A 301 -34.67 -8.16 -30.84
N THR A 302 -35.20 -9.39 -30.90
CA THR A 302 -35.43 -10.08 -32.18
C THR A 302 -36.55 -9.44 -32.99
N GLU A 303 -37.59 -8.92 -32.35
CA GLU A 303 -38.71 -8.23 -33.02
C GLU A 303 -38.34 -6.83 -33.51
N MET A 304 -37.38 -6.16 -32.86
CA MET A 304 -36.87 -4.84 -33.27
C MET A 304 -35.94 -4.89 -34.48
N LEU A 305 -35.51 -6.08 -34.93
CA LEU A 305 -34.67 -6.18 -36.12
C LEU A 305 -35.47 -5.83 -37.38
N PRO A 306 -34.91 -5.02 -38.30
CA PRO A 306 -35.59 -4.73 -39.56
C PRO A 306 -35.81 -6.01 -40.36
N PRO A 307 -36.93 -6.12 -41.12
CA PRO A 307 -37.24 -7.32 -41.89
C PRO A 307 -36.07 -7.72 -42.81
N SER A 308 -35.72 -9.01 -42.80
CA SER A 308 -34.64 -9.58 -43.61
C SER A 308 -35.09 -10.86 -44.28
N GLN A 309 -34.37 -11.27 -45.33
CA GLN A 309 -34.53 -12.60 -45.94
C GLN A 309 -33.80 -13.70 -45.14
N LEU A 310 -33.04 -13.32 -44.11
CA LEU A 310 -32.31 -14.23 -43.23
C LEU A 310 -33.27 -14.96 -42.27
N ALA A 311 -33.01 -16.24 -42.01
CA ALA A 311 -33.69 -16.99 -40.97
C ALA A 311 -33.12 -16.60 -39.59
N LEU A 312 -33.97 -16.05 -38.71
CA LEU A 312 -33.61 -15.72 -37.33
C LEU A 312 -34.28 -16.73 -36.39
N ASP A 313 -33.46 -17.59 -35.78
CA ASP A 313 -33.90 -18.54 -34.77
C ASP A 313 -33.62 -18.00 -33.37
N CYS A 314 -34.54 -18.25 -32.43
CA CYS A 314 -34.42 -17.85 -31.03
C CYS A 314 -34.61 -19.07 -30.12
N ALA A 315 -33.54 -19.48 -29.45
CA ALA A 315 -33.49 -20.63 -28.55
C ALA A 315 -33.17 -20.19 -27.12
N LEU A 316 -34.20 -19.82 -26.37
CA LEU A 316 -34.09 -19.34 -24.99
C LEU A 316 -34.47 -20.46 -24.04
N ASP A 317 -33.65 -20.68 -23.02
CA ASP A 317 -33.98 -21.61 -21.94
C ASP A 317 -35.20 -21.11 -21.14
N ASP A 318 -36.06 -22.02 -20.68
CA ASP A 318 -37.29 -21.65 -19.96
C ASP A 318 -36.96 -21.11 -18.55
N GLU A 319 -35.80 -21.49 -17.98
CA GLU A 319 -35.36 -21.13 -16.64
C GLU A 319 -34.37 -19.94 -16.61
N LEU A 320 -34.42 -19.03 -17.60
CA LEU A 320 -33.58 -17.83 -17.59
C LEU A 320 -33.85 -16.88 -16.43
N GLY A 321 -35.04 -16.91 -15.81
CA GLY A 321 -35.37 -16.14 -14.60
C GLY A 321 -35.19 -14.62 -14.72
N GLU A 322 -35.19 -13.94 -13.58
CA GLU A 322 -34.91 -12.50 -13.46
C GLU A 322 -33.43 -12.25 -13.15
N LEU A 323 -32.90 -11.12 -13.63
CA LEU A 323 -31.60 -10.58 -13.22
C LEU A 323 -31.74 -9.09 -12.91
N GLU A 324 -30.94 -8.61 -11.96
CA GLU A 324 -30.79 -7.19 -11.65
C GLU A 324 -29.90 -6.51 -12.70
N LEU A 325 -30.52 -5.85 -13.69
CA LEU A 325 -29.80 -5.23 -14.80
C LEU A 325 -30.51 -3.99 -15.35
N ASP A 326 -29.79 -3.18 -16.13
CA ASP A 326 -30.38 -2.05 -16.85
C ASP A 326 -30.94 -2.56 -18.19
N ARG A 327 -32.27 -2.72 -18.24
CA ARG A 327 -33.01 -3.26 -19.40
C ARG A 327 -32.59 -2.61 -20.71
N ARG A 328 -32.45 -1.28 -20.71
CA ARG A 328 -32.15 -0.48 -21.91
C ARG A 328 -30.72 -0.73 -22.37
N LEU A 329 -29.76 -0.80 -21.45
CA LEU A 329 -28.36 -1.06 -21.80
C LEU A 329 -28.16 -2.48 -22.34
N LEU A 330 -28.82 -3.47 -21.74
CA LEU A 330 -28.77 -4.84 -22.23
C LEU A 330 -29.38 -4.97 -23.62
N ALA A 331 -30.62 -4.49 -23.81
CA ALA A 331 -31.30 -4.53 -25.10
C ALA A 331 -30.43 -3.90 -26.19
N ARG A 332 -29.72 -2.82 -25.85
CA ARG A 332 -28.81 -2.13 -26.75
C ARG A 332 -27.58 -2.95 -27.13
N ALA A 333 -26.98 -3.68 -26.19
CA ALA A 333 -25.89 -4.59 -26.48
C ALA A 333 -26.35 -5.69 -27.45
N VAL A 334 -27.47 -6.35 -27.13
CA VAL A 334 -28.02 -7.45 -27.94
C VAL A 334 -28.43 -6.98 -29.33
N CYS A 335 -29.17 -5.86 -29.44
CA CYS A 335 -29.54 -5.28 -30.73
C CYS A 335 -28.34 -4.87 -31.59
N ASN A 336 -27.21 -4.47 -30.98
CA ASN A 336 -25.99 -4.19 -31.75
C ASN A 336 -25.34 -5.47 -32.27
N LEU A 337 -25.33 -6.54 -31.48
CA LEU A 337 -24.84 -7.85 -31.93
C LEU A 337 -25.73 -8.45 -33.02
N LEU A 338 -27.06 -8.40 -32.85
CA LEU A 338 -28.01 -8.88 -33.85
C LEU A 338 -27.95 -8.08 -35.15
N ARG A 339 -27.82 -6.76 -35.09
CA ARG A 339 -27.59 -5.93 -36.30
C ARG A 339 -26.27 -6.25 -36.98
N ASN A 340 -25.22 -6.55 -36.20
CA ASN A 340 -23.95 -7.02 -36.75
C ASN A 340 -24.13 -8.37 -37.45
N ALA A 341 -24.80 -9.33 -36.82
CA ALA A 341 -25.12 -10.62 -37.43
C ALA A 341 -25.94 -10.44 -38.72
N GLN A 342 -26.98 -9.61 -38.71
CA GLN A 342 -27.81 -9.32 -39.89
C GLN A 342 -27.03 -8.71 -41.05
N LYS A 343 -25.99 -7.94 -40.76
CA LYS A 343 -25.14 -7.32 -41.77
C LYS A 343 -24.19 -8.31 -42.46
N TYR A 344 -23.70 -9.31 -41.73
CA TYR A 344 -22.63 -10.19 -42.19
C TYR A 344 -23.05 -11.65 -42.44
N ALA A 345 -24.19 -12.09 -41.90
CA ALA A 345 -24.74 -13.42 -42.13
C ALA A 345 -25.08 -13.63 -43.61
N GLY A 346 -24.87 -14.86 -44.08
CA GLY A 346 -25.27 -15.27 -45.42
C GLY A 346 -26.73 -15.67 -45.50
N SER A 347 -27.20 -16.46 -44.52
CA SER A 347 -28.56 -17.02 -44.54
C SER A 347 -29.23 -17.14 -43.17
N ARG A 348 -28.45 -17.27 -42.08
CA ARG A 348 -29.00 -17.66 -40.78
C ARG A 348 -28.34 -16.95 -39.61
N ILE A 349 -29.16 -16.58 -38.63
CA ILE A 349 -28.75 -16.03 -37.34
C ILE A 349 -29.44 -16.86 -36.24
N LEU A 350 -28.71 -17.20 -35.18
CA LEU A 350 -29.26 -17.85 -34.00
C LEU A 350 -28.97 -16.99 -32.77
N LEU A 351 -30.03 -16.59 -32.07
CA LEU A 351 -29.95 -16.05 -30.71
C LEU A 351 -30.25 -17.17 -29.74
N ALA A 352 -29.33 -17.47 -28.81
CA ALA A 352 -29.59 -18.42 -27.74
C ALA A 352 -29.18 -17.88 -26.38
N ALA A 353 -29.87 -18.29 -25.32
CA ALA A 353 -29.48 -17.94 -23.97
C ALA A 353 -29.71 -19.11 -23.02
N THR A 354 -28.73 -19.36 -22.15
CA THR A 354 -28.71 -20.45 -21.17
C THR A 354 -28.23 -19.93 -19.82
N ARG A 355 -28.81 -20.43 -18.73
CA ARG A 355 -28.40 -20.09 -17.36
C ARG A 355 -27.66 -21.26 -16.72
N ASP A 356 -26.58 -20.97 -16.00
CA ASP A 356 -25.90 -21.92 -15.14
C ASP A 356 -25.62 -21.35 -13.74
N HIS A 357 -24.79 -22.03 -12.95
CA HIS A 357 -24.43 -21.64 -11.59
C HIS A 357 -23.45 -20.44 -11.52
N LYS A 358 -22.86 -20.03 -12.64
CA LYS A 358 -21.91 -18.91 -12.74
C LYS A 358 -22.56 -17.65 -13.29
N GLY A 359 -23.70 -17.78 -13.96
CA GLY A 359 -24.39 -16.64 -14.56
C GLY A 359 -25.34 -17.03 -15.68
N VAL A 360 -25.58 -16.07 -16.56
CA VAL A 360 -26.29 -16.27 -17.81
C VAL A 360 -25.37 -16.03 -18.99
N GLU A 361 -25.38 -16.96 -19.93
CA GLU A 361 -24.69 -16.84 -21.21
C GLU A 361 -25.70 -16.56 -22.32
N ILE A 362 -25.49 -15.48 -23.07
CA ILE A 362 -26.28 -15.10 -24.24
C ILE A 362 -25.35 -15.16 -25.45
N THR A 363 -25.77 -15.88 -26.48
CA THR A 363 -24.99 -16.12 -27.69
C THR A 363 -25.73 -15.61 -28.91
N VAL A 364 -24.99 -14.93 -29.81
CA VAL A 364 -25.46 -14.53 -31.14
C VAL A 364 -24.53 -15.16 -32.16
N ASP A 365 -25.04 -16.16 -32.87
CA ASP A 365 -24.34 -16.92 -33.89
C ASP A 365 -24.77 -16.48 -35.30
N ASP A 366 -23.82 -16.28 -36.20
CA ASP A 366 -24.05 -16.08 -37.64
C ASP A 366 -23.32 -17.11 -38.52
N ASP A 367 -23.75 -17.23 -39.76
CA ASP A 367 -23.13 -18.06 -40.82
C ASP A 367 -22.31 -17.23 -41.82
N GLY A 368 -21.82 -16.07 -41.39
CA GLY A 368 -21.01 -15.15 -42.19
C GLY A 368 -19.55 -15.59 -42.35
N PRO A 369 -18.64 -14.66 -42.76
CA PRO A 369 -17.23 -14.98 -42.98
C PRO A 369 -16.41 -15.24 -41.70
N GLY A 370 -17.01 -15.04 -40.52
CA GLY A 370 -16.32 -15.16 -39.24
C GLY A 370 -15.30 -14.04 -38.98
N ILE A 371 -14.54 -14.16 -37.89
CA ILE A 371 -13.52 -13.19 -37.46
C ILE A 371 -12.19 -13.90 -37.20
N PRO A 372 -11.08 -13.50 -37.87
CA PRO A 372 -9.74 -14.02 -37.62
C PRO A 372 -9.32 -13.88 -36.15
N GLU A 373 -8.60 -14.87 -35.62
CA GLU A 373 -8.25 -14.92 -34.19
C GLU A 373 -7.45 -13.70 -33.70
N ASP A 374 -6.54 -13.19 -34.53
CA ASP A 374 -5.70 -12.02 -34.25
C ASP A 374 -6.48 -10.69 -34.23
N GLU A 375 -7.72 -10.72 -34.70
CA GLU A 375 -8.60 -9.57 -34.83
C GLU A 375 -9.74 -9.57 -33.80
N ARG A 376 -9.99 -10.71 -33.13
CA ARG A 376 -11.12 -10.92 -32.20
C ARG A 376 -11.17 -9.92 -31.03
N GLU A 377 -10.03 -9.43 -30.55
CA GLU A 377 -9.99 -8.40 -29.50
C GLU A 377 -10.14 -6.99 -30.06
N LYS A 378 -9.52 -6.71 -31.22
CA LYS A 378 -9.49 -5.37 -31.83
C LYS A 378 -10.84 -4.95 -32.40
N ILE A 379 -11.68 -5.89 -32.83
CA ILE A 379 -13.04 -5.61 -33.35
C ILE A 379 -13.94 -4.88 -32.35
N PHE A 380 -13.61 -4.91 -31.06
CA PHE A 380 -14.33 -4.17 -30.03
C PHE A 380 -13.77 -2.76 -29.77
N ASP A 381 -12.69 -2.36 -30.45
CA ASP A 381 -12.13 -1.03 -30.34
C ASP A 381 -12.96 -0.02 -31.17
N PRO A 382 -13.19 1.20 -30.65
CA PRO A 382 -13.98 2.20 -31.37
C PRO A 382 -13.41 2.50 -32.76
N PHE A 383 -14.29 2.55 -33.75
CA PHE A 383 -13.97 2.81 -35.17
C PHE A 383 -13.14 1.72 -35.86
N TYR A 384 -12.91 0.58 -35.20
CA TYR A 384 -12.18 -0.53 -35.79
C TYR A 384 -13.04 -1.33 -36.76
N ARG A 385 -12.44 -1.76 -37.88
CA ARG A 385 -13.11 -2.50 -38.96
C ARG A 385 -12.13 -3.44 -39.65
N LEU A 386 -12.55 -4.68 -39.91
CA LEU A 386 -11.76 -5.72 -40.59
C LEU A 386 -11.44 -5.36 -42.05
N ASP A 387 -12.38 -4.75 -42.78
CA ASP A 387 -12.22 -4.47 -44.20
C ASP A 387 -12.59 -3.01 -44.53
N ARG A 388 -11.57 -2.15 -44.75
CA ARG A 388 -11.77 -0.70 -45.00
C ARG A 388 -12.32 -0.38 -46.39
N SER A 389 -12.27 -1.33 -47.33
CA SER A 389 -12.53 -1.08 -48.77
C SER A 389 -13.91 -1.54 -49.26
N ARG A 390 -14.53 -2.54 -48.62
CA ARG A 390 -15.76 -3.20 -49.11
C ARG A 390 -17.08 -2.63 -48.59
N ASP A 391 -17.03 -1.76 -47.57
CA ASP A 391 -18.22 -1.49 -46.77
C ASP A 391 -18.86 -0.09 -46.93
N ARG A 392 -18.48 0.72 -47.92
CA ARG A 392 -19.28 1.94 -48.20
C ARG A 392 -20.75 1.63 -48.52
N ALA A 393 -21.05 0.39 -48.94
CA ALA A 393 -22.40 -0.05 -49.24
C ALA A 393 -23.15 -0.70 -48.07
N THR A 394 -22.45 -1.16 -47.01
CA THR A 394 -23.05 -2.04 -45.98
C THR A 394 -23.35 -1.33 -44.66
N GLY A 395 -23.02 -0.04 -44.51
CA GLY A 395 -23.48 0.84 -43.42
C GLY A 395 -22.94 0.47 -42.04
N GLY A 396 -22.15 1.33 -41.42
CA GLY A 396 -21.72 1.15 -40.03
C GLY A 396 -20.33 1.70 -39.73
N PHE A 397 -20.19 2.33 -38.57
CA PHE A 397 -19.03 3.15 -38.23
C PHE A 397 -18.01 2.48 -37.31
N GLY A 398 -18.20 1.21 -36.98
CA GLY A 398 -17.32 0.47 -36.06
C GLY A 398 -17.52 0.86 -34.59
N LEU A 399 -18.67 1.42 -34.22
CA LEU A 399 -18.99 1.77 -32.83
C LEU A 399 -19.88 0.72 -32.15
N GLY A 400 -20.69 -0.03 -32.91
CA GLY A 400 -21.69 -0.96 -32.37
C GLY A 400 -21.12 -2.00 -31.40
N LEU A 401 -20.02 -2.67 -31.77
CA LEU A 401 -19.37 -3.69 -30.94
C LEU A 401 -18.71 -3.09 -29.70
N SER A 402 -18.08 -1.91 -29.81
CA SER A 402 -17.54 -1.19 -28.65
C SER A 402 -18.62 -0.78 -27.64
N ILE A 403 -19.78 -0.35 -28.15
CA ILE A 403 -20.97 0.00 -27.35
C ILE A 403 -21.50 -1.25 -26.63
N ALA A 404 -21.60 -2.39 -27.34
CA ALA A 404 -22.05 -3.64 -26.75
C ALA A 404 -21.08 -4.13 -25.66
N ARG A 405 -19.76 -4.16 -25.92
CA ARG A 405 -18.74 -4.55 -24.93
C ARG A 405 -18.84 -3.72 -23.66
N LYS A 406 -19.04 -2.41 -23.82
CA LYS A 406 -19.14 -1.47 -22.71
C LYS A 406 -20.43 -1.62 -21.92
N ALA A 407 -21.56 -1.77 -22.60
CA ALA A 407 -22.84 -2.00 -21.95
C ALA A 407 -22.81 -3.29 -21.12
N VAL A 408 -22.20 -4.36 -21.61
CA VAL A 408 -22.01 -5.62 -20.87
C VAL A 408 -21.05 -5.44 -19.69
N ALA A 409 -19.93 -4.74 -19.88
CA ALA A 409 -18.95 -4.47 -18.83
C ALA A 409 -19.55 -3.64 -17.67
N LEU A 410 -20.46 -2.70 -17.96
CA LEU A 410 -21.19 -1.96 -16.93
C LEU A 410 -22.00 -2.90 -16.01
N HIS A 411 -22.57 -3.97 -16.53
CA HIS A 411 -23.25 -5.00 -15.73
C HIS A 411 -22.29 -5.97 -14.99
N GLY A 412 -20.98 -5.72 -15.03
CA GLY A 412 -19.98 -6.64 -14.49
C GLY A 412 -19.80 -7.92 -15.32
N GLY A 413 -20.36 -7.96 -16.53
CA GLY A 413 -20.25 -9.08 -17.45
C GLY A 413 -19.02 -9.02 -18.36
N SER A 414 -18.93 -9.98 -19.27
CA SER A 414 -17.92 -10.01 -20.34
C SER A 414 -18.54 -10.29 -21.70
N LEU A 415 -17.97 -9.71 -22.76
CA LEU A 415 -18.34 -9.98 -24.15
C LEU A 415 -17.10 -10.47 -24.89
N ARG A 416 -17.19 -11.64 -25.51
CA ARG A 416 -16.13 -12.25 -26.32
C ARG A 416 -16.67 -12.69 -27.68
N VAL A 417 -15.76 -12.99 -28.61
CA VAL A 417 -16.11 -13.56 -29.91
C VAL A 417 -15.36 -14.86 -30.14
N GLU A 418 -16.04 -15.83 -30.73
CA GLU A 418 -15.56 -17.18 -31.02
C GLU A 418 -16.00 -17.59 -32.45
N GLY A 419 -15.59 -18.78 -32.90
CA GLY A 419 -16.12 -19.36 -34.13
C GLY A 419 -17.53 -19.90 -33.90
N SER A 420 -18.47 -19.54 -34.79
CA SER A 420 -19.85 -20.04 -34.72
C SER A 420 -19.96 -21.47 -35.25
N PRO A 421 -20.77 -22.34 -34.63
CA PRO A 421 -21.13 -23.64 -35.19
C PRO A 421 -21.84 -23.56 -36.54
N LEU A 422 -22.40 -22.39 -36.90
CA LEU A 422 -22.97 -22.12 -38.21
C LEU A 422 -21.91 -21.78 -39.27
N GLY A 423 -20.64 -21.65 -38.88
CA GLY A 423 -19.50 -21.37 -39.76
C GLY A 423 -19.01 -19.91 -39.75
N GLY A 424 -19.74 -18.99 -39.12
CA GLY A 424 -19.39 -17.56 -39.03
C GLY A 424 -18.85 -17.13 -37.66
N ALA A 425 -19.33 -16.00 -37.14
CA ALA A 425 -18.93 -15.48 -35.85
C ALA A 425 -19.95 -15.80 -34.74
N ARG A 426 -19.45 -16.08 -33.54
CA ARG A 426 -20.23 -16.27 -32.32
C ARG A 426 -19.89 -15.19 -31.31
N PHE A 427 -20.82 -14.29 -31.02
CA PHE A 427 -20.66 -13.34 -29.93
C PHE A 427 -21.25 -13.91 -28.65
N VAL A 428 -20.46 -13.93 -27.57
CA VAL A 428 -20.86 -14.50 -26.29
C VAL A 428 -20.82 -13.45 -25.20
N ILE A 429 -22.00 -13.10 -24.69
CA ILE A 429 -22.18 -12.28 -23.50
C ILE A 429 -22.31 -13.20 -22.29
N HIS A 430 -21.51 -12.97 -21.26
CA HIS A 430 -21.68 -13.59 -19.95
C HIS A 430 -22.05 -12.51 -18.92
N LEU A 431 -23.18 -12.71 -18.22
CA LEU A 431 -23.63 -11.86 -17.11
C LEU A 431 -23.56 -12.66 -15.81
N PRO A 432 -22.97 -12.11 -14.72
CA PRO A 432 -22.97 -12.78 -13.42
C PRO A 432 -24.40 -12.91 -12.86
N ALA A 433 -24.66 -13.98 -12.12
CA ALA A 433 -25.95 -14.26 -11.48
C ALA A 433 -26.29 -13.31 -10.33
#